data_AF-A0A971PWP7-F1
#
_entry.id   AF-A0A971PWP7-F1
#
_cell.length_a   1.000
_cell.length_b   1.000
_cell.length_c   1.000
_cell.angle_alpha   90.00
_cell.angle_beta   90.00
_cell.angle_gamma   90.00
#
_symmetry.space_group_name_H-M   'P 1'
#
loop_
_entity.id
_entity.type
_entity.pdbx_description
1 polymer ?
#
loop_
_entity_poly.entity_id
_entity_poly.type
_entity_poly.pdbx_seq_one_letter_code
_entity_poly.pdbx_strand_id
1 'polypeptide(L)'
;MFKTYKNLWWGLLALIIISPLGLLATGTAFGEWGLDELVDEVGFIPAGLAKFADFWPHSLMPDYSVPGMEGSFGLEAAGYIISAVVGILLVVLVISIFYRMARD
;
A
#
# COMPACT_ATOMS: atom_id res chain seq x y z
N MET A 1 4.22 -15.51 -18.00
CA MET A 1 3.51 -14.31 -17.50
C MET A 1 3.99 -13.02 -18.15
N PHE A 2 5.28 -12.64 -18.04
CA PHE A 2 5.78 -11.34 -18.52
C PHE A 2 5.50 -11.05 -20.01
N LYS A 3 5.82 -11.99 -20.92
CA LYS A 3 5.58 -11.79 -22.37
C LYS A 3 4.10 -11.65 -22.72
N THR A 4 3.22 -12.36 -22.01
CA THR A 4 1.76 -12.34 -22.23
C THR A 4 1.12 -11.05 -21.72
N TYR A 5 1.61 -10.52 -20.59
CA TYR A 5 1.03 -9.36 -19.91
C TYR A 5 1.92 -8.11 -19.98
N LYS A 6 2.73 -7.98 -21.03
CA LYS A 6 3.75 -6.92 -21.16
C LYS A 6 3.19 -5.51 -20.87
N ASN A 7 2.00 -5.21 -21.40
CA ASN A 7 1.39 -3.89 -21.23
C ASN A 7 0.97 -3.62 -19.79
N LEU A 8 0.49 -4.64 -19.07
CA LEU A 8 0.15 -4.52 -17.64
C LEU A 8 1.40 -4.29 -16.80
N TRP A 9 2.51 -4.95 -17.12
CA TRP A 9 3.79 -4.71 -16.43
C TRP A 9 4.30 -3.29 -16.65
N TRP A 10 4.15 -2.73 -17.85
CA TRP A 10 4.48 -1.33 -18.11
C TRP A 10 3.57 -0.36 -17.35
N GLY A 11 2.26 -0.63 -17.31
CA GLY A 11 1.33 0.14 -16.51
C GLY A 11 1.69 0.09 -15.02
N LEU A 12 2.04 -1.09 -14.51
CA LEU A 12 2.44 -1.27 -13.13
C LEU A 12 3.74 -0.53 -12.80
N LEU A 13 4.73 -0.56 -13.70
CA LEU A 13 5.96 0.22 -13.54
C LEU A 13 5.67 1.73 -13.48
N ALA A 14 4.78 2.23 -14.34
CA ALA A 14 4.37 3.63 -14.28
C ALA A 14 3.71 3.96 -12.94
N LEU A 15 2.82 3.10 -12.43
CA LEU A 15 2.17 3.26 -11.13
C LEU A 15 3.18 3.28 -9.96
N ILE A 16 4.22 2.44 -10.00
CA ILE A 16 5.29 2.46 -8.99
C ILE A 16 6.02 3.81 -8.99
N ILE A 17 6.34 4.34 -10.17
CA ILE A 17 7.11 5.59 -10.28
C ILE A 17 6.29 6.79 -9.77
N ILE A 18 4.98 6.80 -10.02
CA ILE A 18 4.10 7.90 -9.60
C ILE A 18 3.53 7.72 -8.19
N SER A 19 3.73 6.57 -7.53
CA SER A 19 3.18 6.32 -6.20
C SER A 19 3.59 7.37 -5.15
N PRO A 20 4.80 7.97 -5.18
CA PRO A 20 5.17 9.00 -4.21
C PRO A 20 4.44 10.33 -4.39
N LEU A 21 3.64 10.52 -5.45
CA LEU A 21 2.86 11.75 -5.61
C LEU A 21 1.89 11.97 -4.45
N GLY A 22 1.48 10.89 -3.76
CA GLY A 22 0.67 10.98 -2.54
C GLY A 22 1.34 11.74 -1.40
N LEU A 23 2.68 11.77 -1.33
CA LEU A 23 3.43 12.54 -0.32
C LEU A 23 3.25 14.05 -0.45
N LEU A 24 2.77 14.53 -1.59
CA LEU A 24 2.45 15.95 -1.81
C LEU A 24 1.03 16.30 -1.31
N ALA A 25 0.19 15.30 -1.06
CA ALA A 25 -1.14 15.51 -0.54
C ALA A 25 -1.09 15.84 0.95
N THR A 26 -2.02 16.69 1.40
CA THR A 26 -2.18 16.99 2.81
C THR A 26 -3.20 16.04 3.42
N GLY A 27 -2.89 15.48 4.58
CA GLY A 27 -3.76 14.56 5.31
C GLY A 27 -3.60 13.10 4.88
N THR A 28 -4.37 12.22 5.52
CA THR A 28 -4.30 10.77 5.32
C THR A 28 -4.95 10.36 4.00
N ALA A 29 -4.46 9.27 3.41
CA ALA A 29 -5.04 8.73 2.19
C ALA A 29 -6.50 8.31 2.43
N PHE A 30 -7.34 8.51 1.40
CA PHE A 30 -8.76 8.14 1.47
C PHE A 30 -8.91 6.66 1.86
N GLY A 31 -9.63 6.41 2.96
CA GLY A 31 -9.87 5.05 3.47
C GLY A 31 -8.75 4.46 4.34
N GLU A 32 -7.63 5.17 4.53
CA GLU A 32 -6.59 4.83 5.52
C GLU A 32 -6.77 5.56 6.85
N TRP A 33 -7.90 6.24 7.04
CA TRP A 33 -8.20 7.01 8.24
C TRP A 33 -8.25 6.17 9.51
N GLY A 34 -7.66 6.71 10.58
CA GLY A 34 -7.81 6.22 11.94
C GLY A 34 -9.23 6.42 12.49
N LEU A 35 -9.51 5.83 13.66
CA LEU A 35 -10.80 6.01 14.35
C LEU A 35 -11.06 7.46 14.76
N ASP A 36 -9.99 8.18 15.10
CA ASP A 36 -9.98 9.60 15.42
C ASP A 36 -10.29 10.45 14.17
N GLU A 37 -9.61 10.17 13.06
CA GLU A 37 -9.81 10.89 11.79
C GLU A 37 -11.20 10.62 11.17
N LEU A 38 -11.78 9.43 11.40
CA LEU A 38 -13.13 9.09 10.91
C LEU A 38 -14.22 10.01 11.47
N VAL A 39 -14.06 10.53 12.69
CA VAL A 39 -15.02 11.47 13.26
C VAL A 39 -14.99 12.79 12.51
N ASP A 40 -13.81 13.26 12.13
CA ASP A 40 -13.65 14.52 11.41
C ASP A 40 -14.12 14.41 9.96
N GLU A 41 -13.87 13.28 9.31
CA GLU A 41 -14.21 13.07 7.88
C GLU A 41 -15.66 12.62 7.66
N VAL A 42 -16.20 11.77 8.54
CA VAL A 42 -17.51 11.10 8.34
C VAL A 42 -18.53 11.50 9.41
N GLY A 43 -18.11 12.15 10.51
CA GLY A 43 -18.98 12.64 11.57
C GLY A 43 -19.33 11.62 12.65
N PHE A 44 -18.90 10.36 12.52
CA PHE A 44 -19.10 9.31 13.52
C PHE A 44 -18.15 8.13 13.30
N ILE A 45 -18.04 7.25 14.30
CA ILE A 45 -17.31 5.99 14.21
C ILE A 45 -18.30 4.84 13.97
N PRO A 46 -18.26 4.17 12.79
CA PRO A 46 -19.06 2.97 12.57
C PRO A 46 -18.69 1.86 13.56
N ALA A 47 -19.69 1.29 14.26
CA ALA A 47 -19.46 0.27 15.29
C ALA A 47 -18.71 -0.97 14.79
N GLY A 48 -18.88 -1.32 13.51
CA GLY A 48 -18.11 -2.39 12.88
C GLY A 48 -16.62 -2.06 12.79
N LEU A 49 -16.26 -0.86 12.35
CA LEU A 49 -14.86 -0.41 12.28
C LEU A 49 -14.23 -0.32 13.67
N ALA A 50 -14.96 0.22 14.66
CA ALA A 50 -14.48 0.26 16.04
C ALA A 50 -14.10 -1.13 16.59
N LYS A 51 -14.83 -2.17 16.20
CA LYS A 51 -14.55 -3.55 16.64
C LYS A 51 -13.27 -4.14 16.04
N PHE A 52 -12.90 -3.72 14.83
CA PHE A 52 -11.77 -4.29 14.09
C PHE A 52 -10.54 -3.38 14.03
N ALA A 53 -10.62 -2.15 14.54
CA ALA A 53 -9.53 -1.18 14.50
C ALA A 53 -8.22 -1.74 15.08
N ASP A 54 -8.31 -2.45 16.21
CA ASP A 54 -7.14 -3.02 16.88
C ASP A 54 -6.82 -4.47 16.48
N PHE A 55 -7.48 -5.01 15.45
CA PHE A 55 -7.30 -6.41 15.06
C PHE A 55 -5.89 -6.70 14.53
N TRP A 56 -5.27 -5.72 13.85
CA TRP A 56 -3.95 -5.86 13.26
C TRP A 56 -3.04 -4.66 13.58
N PRO A 57 -2.37 -4.67 14.74
CA PRO A 57 -1.53 -3.55 15.16
C PRO A 57 -0.12 -3.53 14.56
N HIS A 58 0.31 -4.60 13.87
CA HIS A 58 1.68 -4.76 13.37
C HIS A 58 1.73 -4.73 11.84
N SER A 59 1.65 -3.53 11.27
CA SER A 59 2.00 -3.34 9.86
C SER A 59 3.51 -3.49 9.66
N LEU A 60 3.93 -4.18 8.59
CA LEU A 60 5.34 -4.38 8.27
C LEU A 60 6.02 -3.10 7.77
N MET A 61 5.26 -2.23 7.11
CA MET A 61 5.72 -0.96 6.54
C MET A 61 4.62 0.08 6.79
N PRO A 62 4.49 0.60 8.02
CA PRO A 62 3.51 1.64 8.33
C PRO A 62 3.77 2.87 7.45
N ASP A 63 2.70 3.49 6.97
CA ASP A 63 2.72 4.67 6.10
C ASP A 63 3.57 4.50 4.84
N TYR A 64 3.76 3.25 4.40
CA TYR A 64 4.64 2.87 3.28
C TYR A 64 6.09 3.32 3.45
N SER A 65 6.51 3.61 4.69
CA SER A 65 7.84 4.09 5.02
C SER A 65 8.83 2.95 5.25
N VAL A 66 10.12 3.26 5.09
CA VAL A 66 11.23 2.33 5.36
C VAL A 66 12.08 2.92 6.48
N PRO A 67 12.33 2.17 7.57
CA PRO A 67 13.13 2.66 8.69
C PRO A 67 14.48 3.20 8.23
N GLY A 68 14.81 4.44 8.60
CA GLY A 68 16.05 5.11 8.22
C GLY A 68 16.00 5.83 6.86
N MET A 69 14.85 5.85 6.18
CA MET A 69 14.61 6.64 4.95
C MET A 69 13.64 7.81 5.20
N GLU A 70 13.51 8.24 6.45
CA GLU A 70 12.64 9.35 6.85
C GLU A 70 13.39 10.68 6.82
N GLY A 71 12.69 11.80 6.56
CA GLY A 71 13.19 13.15 6.84
C GLY A 71 13.55 14.01 5.62
N SER A 72 13.55 13.45 4.41
CA SER A 72 13.56 14.26 3.18
C SER A 72 12.62 13.64 2.16
N PHE A 73 11.97 14.49 1.35
CA PHE A 73 11.03 14.03 0.32
C PHE A 73 11.63 12.97 -0.61
N GLY A 74 12.90 13.10 -0.98
CA GLY A 74 13.57 12.12 -1.85
C GLY A 74 13.75 10.75 -1.20
N LEU A 75 14.03 10.71 0.10
CA LEU A 75 14.18 9.45 0.85
C LEU A 75 12.80 8.81 1.10
N GLU A 76 11.80 9.60 1.48
CA GLU A 76 10.44 9.11 1.67
C GLU A 76 9.84 8.58 0.36
N ALA A 77 10.05 9.29 -0.75
CA ALA A 77 9.63 8.84 -2.07
C ALA A 77 10.31 7.52 -2.46
N ALA A 78 11.61 7.38 -2.16
CA ALA A 78 12.30 6.11 -2.37
C ALA A 78 11.76 4.99 -1.46
N GLY A 79 11.42 5.28 -0.21
CA GLY A 79 10.74 4.37 0.69
C GLY A 79 9.40 3.88 0.14
N TYR A 80 8.57 4.79 -0.37
CA TYR A 80 7.29 4.50 -1.03
C TYR A 80 7.47 3.57 -2.25
N ILE A 81 8.48 3.83 -3.09
CA ILE A 81 8.79 2.97 -4.24
C ILE A 81 9.22 1.57 -3.79
N ILE A 82 10.07 1.47 -2.76
CA ILE A 82 10.49 0.18 -2.21
C ILE A 82 9.28 -0.59 -1.69
N SER A 83 8.41 0.07 -0.90
CA SER A 83 7.18 -0.52 -0.38
C SER A 83 6.27 -1.03 -1.51
N ALA A 84 6.08 -0.23 -2.56
CA ALA A 84 5.30 -0.63 -3.74
C ALA A 84 5.89 -1.87 -4.44
N VAL A 85 7.21 -1.92 -4.64
CA VAL A 85 7.89 -3.08 -5.23
C VAL A 85 7.71 -4.32 -4.37
N VAL A 86 7.90 -4.21 -3.05
CA VAL A 86 7.73 -5.33 -2.11
C VAL A 86 6.29 -5.85 -2.14
N GLY A 87 5.30 -4.96 -2.07
CA GLY A 87 3.88 -5.33 -2.14
C GLY A 87 3.54 -6.06 -3.45
N ILE A 88 4.02 -5.55 -4.59
CA ILE A 88 3.81 -6.18 -5.90
C ILE A 88 4.44 -7.57 -5.94
N LEU A 89 5.68 -7.74 -5.46
CA LEU A 89 6.35 -9.03 -5.44
C LEU A 89 5.59 -10.05 -4.58
N LEU A 90 5.07 -9.63 -3.42
CA LEU A 90 4.26 -10.49 -2.55
C LEU A 90 2.95 -10.93 -3.24
N VAL A 91 2.24 -10.00 -3.87
CA VAL A 91 0.99 -10.32 -4.61
C VAL A 91 1.28 -11.28 -5.76
N VAL A 92 2.33 -11.03 -6.55
CA VAL A 92 2.73 -11.90 -7.66
C VAL A 92 3.10 -13.28 -7.16
N LEU A 93 3.83 -13.38 -6.04
CA LEU A 93 4.18 -14.65 -5.41
C LEU A 93 2.94 -15.43 -4.99
N VAL A 94 2.02 -14.80 -4.26
CA VAL A 94 0.78 -15.43 -3.77
C VAL A 94 -0.06 -15.93 -4.95
N ILE A 95 -0.29 -15.09 -5.96
CA ILE A 95 -1.02 -15.48 -7.17
C ILE A 95 -0.32 -16.64 -7.89
N SER A 96 1.01 -16.63 -7.95
CA SER A 96 1.78 -17.70 -8.60
C SER A 96 1.65 -19.03 -7.86
N ILE A 97 1.63 -19.01 -6.52
CA ILE A 97 1.40 -20.20 -5.69
C ILE A 97 0.00 -20.75 -5.95
N PHE A 98 -1.04 -19.91 -5.88
CA PHE A 98 -2.42 -20.34 -6.15
C PHE A 98 -2.58 -20.88 -7.57
N TYR A 99 -1.99 -20.22 -8.56
CA TYR A 99 -2.01 -20.67 -9.95
C TYR A 99 -1.39 -22.05 -10.12
N ARG A 100 -0.28 -22.33 -9.42
CA ARG A 100 0.36 -23.64 -9.43
C ARG A 100 -0.53 -24.70 -8.79
N MET A 101 -1.09 -24.42 -7.61
CA MET A 101 -1.98 -25.35 -6.90
C MET A 101 -3.26 -25.68 -7.66
N ALA A 102 -3.83 -24.73 -8.41
CA ALA A 102 -5.07 -24.95 -9.16
C ALA A 102 -4.85 -25.70 -10.48
N ARG A 103 -3.59 -25.81 -10.93
CA ARG A 103 -3.23 -26.47 -12.18
C ARG A 103 -2.78 -27.92 -11.96
N ASP A 104 -2.36 -28.24 -10.75
CA ASP A 104 -2.11 -29.61 -10.26
C ASP A 104 -3.43 -30.26 -9.80
#